data_AF-A0A7W8G6W4-F1
#
_entry.id   AF-A0A7W8G6W4-F1
#
_cell.length_a   1.000
_cell.length_b   1.000
_cell.length_c   1.000
_cell.angle_alpha   90.00
_cell.angle_beta   90.00
_cell.angle_gamma   90.00
#
_symmetry.space_group_name_H-M   'P 1'
#
loop_
_entity.id
_entity.type
_entity.pdbx_description
1 polymer ?
#
loop_
_entity_poly.entity_id
_entity_poly.type
_entity_poly.pdbx_seq_one_letter_code
_entity_poly.pdbx_strand_id
1 'polypeptide(L)'
;MTGYEKIAILLTELGAEASEKILHILKLSPAEMNKISKQILSLGSYNPRNLFHVQRETSVLEEVREYGQLRGIYREVAPQNGGFLMVDDKIEALKREIPKTPEDVANVLRGWLDS
;
A
#
# COMPACT_ATOMS: atom_id res chain seq x y z
N MET A 1 9.63 -7.79 5.69
CA MET A 1 9.32 -6.36 5.74
C MET A 1 8.80 -5.99 7.10
N THR A 2 9.24 -4.86 7.64
CA THR A 2 8.68 -4.28 8.87
C THR A 2 7.37 -3.54 8.59
N GLY A 3 6.54 -3.30 9.60
CA GLY A 3 5.34 -2.48 9.44
C GLY A 3 5.63 -1.11 8.81
N TYR A 4 6.66 -0.41 9.29
CA TYR A 4 7.08 0.89 8.74
C TYR A 4 7.50 0.83 7.26
N GLU A 5 8.13 -0.26 6.83
CA GLU A 5 8.52 -0.47 5.43
C GLU A 5 7.29 -0.70 4.54
N LYS A 6 6.33 -1.51 4.99
CA LYS A 6 5.05 -1.71 4.28
C LYS A 6 4.28 -0.40 4.13
N ILE A 7 4.22 0.40 5.20
CA ILE A 7 3.57 1.71 5.19
C ILE A 7 4.26 2.63 4.17
N ALA A 8 5.58 2.73 4.20
CA ALA A 8 6.33 3.58 3.27
C ALA A 8 6.08 3.20 1.79
N ILE A 9 6.02 1.89 1.50
CA ILE A 9 5.70 1.40 0.16
C ILE A 9 4.29 1.84 -0.24
N LEU A 10 3.28 1.57 0.59
CA LEU A 10 1.90 1.90 0.25
C LEU A 10 1.69 3.40 0.05
N LEU A 11 2.24 4.24 0.94
CA LEU A 11 2.13 5.70 0.82
C LEU A 11 2.77 6.20 -0.48
N THR A 12 3.92 5.63 -0.88
CA THR A 12 4.58 5.98 -2.14
C THR A 12 3.70 5.63 -3.34
N GLU A 13 3.04 4.47 -3.32
CA GLU A 13 2.13 4.03 -4.38
C GLU A 13 0.83 4.85 -4.46
N LEU A 14 0.35 5.36 -3.33
CA LEU A 14 -0.87 6.17 -3.24
C LEU A 14 -0.66 7.64 -3.66
N GLY A 15 0.58 8.11 -3.64
CA GLY A 15 0.91 9.50 -3.88
C GLY A 15 0.67 10.42 -2.67
N ALA A 16 1.18 11.65 -2.78
CA ALA A 16 1.26 12.58 -1.66
C ALA A 16 -0.11 12.96 -1.06
N GLU A 17 -1.10 13.30 -1.89
CA GLU A 17 -2.40 13.79 -1.42
C GLU A 17 -3.17 12.73 -0.62
N ALA A 18 -3.23 11.50 -1.12
CA ALA A 18 -3.90 10.39 -0.42
C ALA A 18 -3.15 10.03 0.86
N SER A 19 -1.81 10.02 0.80
CA SER A 19 -0.95 9.73 1.94
C SER A 19 -1.15 10.72 3.09
N GLU A 20 -1.23 12.02 2.81
CA GLU A 20 -1.47 13.04 3.83
C GLU A 20 -2.78 12.82 4.58
N LYS A 21 -3.86 12.49 3.86
CA LYS A 21 -5.17 12.20 4.48
C LYS A 21 -5.10 11.00 5.42
N ILE A 22 -4.44 9.93 4.99
CA ILE A 22 -4.27 8.69 5.78
C ILE A 22 -3.41 8.95 7.03
N LEU A 23 -2.29 9.65 6.87
CA LEU A 23 -1.39 9.99 7.98
C LEU A 23 -2.07 10.89 9.02
N HIS A 24 -2.91 11.82 8.58
CA HIS A 24 -3.70 12.67 9.48
C HIS A 24 -4.68 11.85 10.34
N ILE A 25 -5.27 10.80 9.79
CA ILE A 25 -6.18 9.89 10.51
C ILE A 25 -5.42 9.00 11.50
N LEU A 26 -4.25 8.49 11.10
CA LEU A 26 -3.43 7.60 11.92
C LEU A 26 -2.92 8.26 13.22
N LYS A 27 -2.80 9.60 13.25
CA LYS A 27 -2.33 10.37 14.41
C LYS A 27 -1.01 9.81 14.99
N LEU A 28 -0.06 9.53 14.10
CA LEU A 28 1.23 8.96 14.47
C LEU A 28 2.04 9.92 15.36
N SER A 29 2.81 9.36 16.27
CA SER A 29 3.79 10.12 17.03
C SER A 29 4.90 10.66 16.11
N PRO A 30 5.61 11.74 16.51
CA PRO A 30 6.75 12.24 15.75
C PRO A 30 7.84 11.18 15.50
N ALA A 31 8.01 10.25 16.44
CA ALA A 31 8.98 9.17 16.32
C ALA A 31 8.59 8.15 15.23
N GLU A 32 7.31 7.77 15.17
CA GLU A 32 6.79 6.88 14.13
C GLU A 32 6.82 7.54 12.76
N MET A 33 6.42 8.82 12.69
CA MET A 33 6.49 9.60 11.45
C MET A 33 7.93 9.64 10.93
N ASN A 34 8.91 9.89 11.79
CA ASN A 34 10.32 9.90 11.42
C ASN A 34 10.81 8.53 10.90
N LYS A 35 10.34 7.42 11.49
CA LYS A 35 10.67 6.07 10.99
C LYS A 35 10.10 5.84 9.59
N ILE A 36 8.84 6.21 9.35
CA ILE A 36 8.20 6.08 8.03
C ILE A 36 8.93 6.94 7.00
N SER A 37 9.23 8.20 7.30
CA SER A 37 9.97 9.08 6.39
C SER A 37 11.35 8.51 6.03
N LYS A 38 12.07 7.93 7.00
CA LYS A 38 13.35 7.25 6.72
C LYS A 38 13.17 6.05 5.80
N GLN A 39 12.11 5.27 5.98
CA GLN A 39 11.81 4.15 5.10
C GLN A 39 11.51 4.63 3.68
N ILE A 40 10.66 5.66 3.51
CA ILE A 40 10.36 6.26 2.19
C ILE A 40 11.65 6.69 1.48
N LEU A 41 12.56 7.39 2.18
CA LEU A 41 13.84 7.79 1.61
C LEU A 41 14.71 6.59 1.21
N SER A 42 14.65 5.50 1.97
CA SER A 42 15.43 4.28 1.69
C SER A 42 14.88 3.44 0.54
N LEU A 43 13.61 3.59 0.17
CA LEU A 43 12.99 2.83 -0.93
C LEU A 43 13.61 3.14 -2.29
N GLY A 44 14.17 4.35 -2.45
CA GLY A 44 14.70 4.84 -3.71
C GLY A 44 13.63 4.97 -4.80
N SER A 45 14.06 5.11 -6.06
CA SER A 45 13.14 5.14 -7.20
C SER A 45 12.64 3.73 -7.53
N TYR A 46 11.33 3.58 -7.71
CA TYR A 46 10.74 2.35 -8.25
C TYR A 46 11.36 2.00 -9.61
N ASN A 47 11.63 0.71 -9.83
CA ASN A 47 12.15 0.20 -11.09
C ASN A 47 11.36 -1.06 -11.49
N PRO A 48 10.50 -0.99 -12.51
CA PRO A 48 9.66 -2.12 -12.94
C PRO A 48 10.45 -3.28 -13.53
N ARG A 49 11.72 -3.07 -13.89
CA ARG A 49 12.63 -4.13 -14.34
C ARG A 49 13.34 -4.83 -13.19
N ASN A 50 13.22 -4.31 -11.96
CA ASN A 50 13.76 -4.94 -10.77
C ASN A 50 12.69 -5.81 -10.11
N LEU A 51 12.84 -7.13 -10.21
CA LEU A 51 11.90 -8.09 -9.63
C LEU A 51 11.72 -7.94 -8.12
N PHE A 52 12.75 -7.48 -7.40
CA PHE A 52 12.64 -7.26 -5.96
C PHE A 52 11.69 -6.11 -5.62
N HIS A 53 11.73 -5.02 -6.40
CA HIS A 53 10.81 -3.90 -6.22
C HIS A 53 9.40 -4.43 -6.49
N VAL A 54 9.16 -4.91 -7.70
CA VAL A 54 7.90 -5.54 -8.12
C VAL A 54 7.29 -6.43 -7.04
N GLN A 55 8.07 -7.37 -6.49
CA GLN A 55 7.58 -8.34 -5.51
C GLN A 55 7.21 -7.67 -4.18
N ARG A 56 8.04 -6.75 -3.67
CA ARG A 56 7.73 -6.06 -2.41
C ARG A 56 6.48 -5.20 -2.53
N GLU A 57 6.33 -4.44 -3.63
CA GLU A 57 5.17 -3.57 -3.83
C GLU A 57 3.89 -4.37 -4.08
N THR A 58 3.98 -5.45 -4.88
CA THR A 58 2.86 -6.38 -5.07
C THR A 58 2.41 -7.00 -3.74
N SER A 59 3.35 -7.45 -2.90
CA SER A 59 3.04 -8.05 -1.60
C SER A 59 2.31 -7.09 -0.67
N VAL A 60 2.72 -5.82 -0.62
CA VAL A 60 2.03 -4.80 0.19
C VAL A 60 0.61 -4.57 -0.33
N LEU A 61 0.46 -4.43 -1.64
CA LEU A 61 -0.85 -4.20 -2.26
C LEU A 61 -1.81 -5.39 -2.09
N GLU A 62 -1.29 -6.62 -2.14
CA GLU A 62 -2.06 -7.84 -1.87
C GLU A 62 -2.53 -7.91 -0.40
N GLU A 63 -1.69 -7.55 0.57
CA GLU A 63 -2.12 -7.51 1.99
C GLU A 63 -3.24 -6.49 2.22
N VAL A 64 -3.16 -5.31 1.61
CA VAL A 64 -4.24 -4.30 1.69
C VAL A 64 -5.51 -4.85 1.05
N ARG A 65 -5.37 -5.58 -0.07
CA ARG A 65 -6.47 -6.28 -0.75
C ARG A 65 -7.17 -7.28 0.12
N GLU A 66 -6.42 -8.19 0.72
CA GLU A 66 -6.94 -9.21 1.61
C GLU A 66 -7.66 -8.57 2.81
N TYR A 67 -7.06 -7.55 3.43
CA TYR A 67 -7.67 -6.86 4.55
C TYR A 67 -9.04 -6.28 4.18
N GLY A 68 -9.13 -5.59 3.05
CA GLY A 68 -10.39 -4.98 2.69
C GLY A 68 -11.41 -5.91 2.05
N GLN A 69 -11.00 -7.07 1.53
CA GLN A 69 -11.92 -8.18 1.25
C GLN A 69 -12.54 -8.72 2.54
N LEU A 70 -11.73 -8.97 3.57
CA LEU A 70 -12.21 -9.45 4.88
C LEU A 70 -13.16 -8.47 5.57
N ARG A 71 -13.00 -7.16 5.31
CA ARG A 71 -13.81 -6.09 5.91
C ARG A 71 -14.96 -5.60 5.02
N GLY A 72 -15.10 -6.09 3.79
CA GLY A 72 -16.17 -5.70 2.87
C GLY A 72 -16.09 -4.26 2.35
N ILE A 73 -14.88 -3.69 2.31
CA ILE A 73 -14.60 -2.27 2.00
C ILE A 73 -14.02 -2.05 0.59
N TYR A 74 -13.86 -3.12 -0.18
CA TYR A 74 -13.32 -3.09 -1.54
C TYR A 74 -14.38 -2.77 -2.60
N ARG A 75 -13.95 -2.13 -3.69
CA ARG A 75 -14.72 -2.03 -4.93
C ARG A 75 -14.54 -3.36 -5.67
N GLU A 76 -15.63 -4.08 -5.89
CA GLU A 76 -15.64 -5.22 -6.80
C GLU A 76 -15.31 -4.71 -8.22
N VAL A 77 -14.06 -4.84 -8.66
CA VAL A 77 -13.72 -4.73 -10.08
C VAL A 77 -13.87 -6.13 -10.64
N ALA A 78 -14.81 -6.27 -11.58
CA ALA A 78 -15.03 -7.53 -12.29
C ALA A 78 -13.68 -8.08 -12.78
N PRO A 79 -13.42 -9.40 -12.64
CA PRO A 79 -12.16 -9.99 -13.06
C PRO A 79 -11.97 -9.71 -14.55
N GLN A 80 -10.98 -8.91 -14.91
CA GLN A 80 -10.62 -8.73 -16.31
C GLN A 80 -9.94 -10.01 -16.79
N ASN A 81 -10.75 -10.88 -17.39
CA ASN A 81 -10.40 -11.98 -18.29
C ASN A 81 -8.91 -12.37 -18.35
N GLY A 82 -8.54 -13.43 -17.62
CA GLY A 82 -7.71 -14.57 -18.05
C GLY A 82 -6.42 -14.36 -18.88
N GLY A 83 -5.85 -13.17 -18.99
CA GLY A 83 -4.60 -12.91 -19.68
C GLY A 83 -3.43 -12.81 -18.71
N PHE A 84 -2.25 -13.30 -19.10
CA PHE A 84 -0.99 -12.99 -18.43
C PHE A 84 -0.82 -11.46 -18.37
N LEU A 85 -1.25 -10.85 -17.27
CA LEU A 85 -0.98 -9.44 -16.99
C LEU A 85 0.54 -9.29 -16.90
N MET A 86 1.10 -8.33 -17.62
CA MET A 86 2.48 -7.96 -17.33
C MET A 86 2.54 -7.50 -15.86
N VAL A 87 3.70 -7.66 -15.25
CA VAL A 87 3.91 -7.35 -13.84
C VAL A 87 3.40 -5.94 -13.45
N ASP A 88 3.63 -4.95 -14.31
CA ASP A 88 3.14 -3.59 -14.11
C ASP A 88 1.61 -3.49 -14.16
N ASP A 89 0.95 -4.27 -15.04
CA ASP A 89 -0.52 -4.31 -15.12
C ASP A 89 -1.13 -4.91 -13.85
N LYS A 90 -0.43 -5.82 -13.18
CA LYS A 90 -0.87 -6.40 -11.89
C LYS A 90 -0.86 -5.35 -10.78
N ILE A 91 0.20 -4.54 -10.68
CA ILE A 91 0.29 -3.46 -9.69
C ILE A 91 -0.80 -2.42 -9.94
N GLU A 92 -1.00 -2.01 -11.18
CA GLU A 92 -2.05 -1.05 -11.54
C GLU A 92 -3.47 -1.61 -11.31
N ALA A 93 -3.69 -2.90 -11.54
CA ALA A 93 -4.96 -3.55 -11.20
C ALA A 93 -5.20 -3.55 -9.68
N LEU A 94 -4.20 -3.91 -8.88
CA LEU A 94 -4.30 -3.91 -7.41
C LEU A 94 -4.54 -2.51 -6.86
N LYS A 95 -3.93 -1.47 -7.43
CA LYS A 95 -4.17 -0.07 -7.06
C LYS A 95 -5.62 0.36 -7.22
N ARG A 96 -6.30 -0.13 -8.27
CA ARG A 96 -7.73 0.15 -8.51
C ARG A 96 -8.64 -0.52 -7.49
N GLU A 97 -8.13 -1.54 -6.81
CA GLU A 97 -8.86 -2.30 -5.82
C GLU A 97 -8.76 -1.66 -4.42
N ILE A 98 -7.67 -0.95 -4.09
CA ILE A 98 -7.41 -0.30 -2.78
C ILE A 98 -8.67 0.37 -2.15
N PRO A 99 -8.87 0.29 -0.81
CA PRO A 99 -10.08 0.77 -0.14
C PRO A 99 -10.43 2.21 -0.52
N LYS A 100 -11.73 2.47 -0.67
CA LYS A 100 -12.26 3.77 -1.11
C LYS A 100 -12.06 4.89 -0.10
N THR A 101 -11.82 4.56 1.18
CA THR A 101 -11.75 5.55 2.25
C THR A 101 -10.37 5.58 2.90
N PRO A 102 -9.79 6.77 3.14
CA PRO A 102 -8.56 6.92 3.90
C PRO A 102 -8.60 6.24 5.29
N GLU A 103 -9.78 6.15 5.90
CA GLU A 103 -10.02 5.51 7.21
C GLU A 103 -9.77 4.00 7.16
N ASP A 104 -10.23 3.35 6.11
CA ASP A 104 -10.04 1.91 5.92
C ASP A 104 -8.56 1.56 5.75
N VAL A 105 -7.84 2.38 4.97
CA VAL A 105 -6.40 2.24 4.79
C VAL A 105 -5.67 2.50 6.11
N ALA A 106 -6.06 3.54 6.86
CA ALA A 106 -5.48 3.83 8.18
C ALA A 106 -5.62 2.65 9.16
N ASN A 107 -6.72 1.90 9.10
CA ASN A 107 -6.90 0.70 9.94
C ASN A 107 -5.93 -0.43 9.58
N VAL A 108 -5.66 -0.66 8.30
CA VAL A 108 -4.62 -1.61 7.85
C VAL A 108 -3.26 -1.20 8.42
N LEU A 109 -2.94 0.09 8.29
CA LEU A 109 -1.65 0.63 8.67
C LEU A 109 -1.42 0.53 10.17
N ARG A 110 -2.45 0.73 10.99
CA ARG A 110 -2.36 0.44 12.43
C ARG A 110 -2.04 -1.02 12.70
N GLY A 111 -2.73 -1.95 12.03
CA GLY A 111 -2.47 -3.38 12.19
C GLY A 111 -1.00 -3.73 11.93
N TRP A 112 -0.37 -3.08 10.94
CA TRP A 112 1.05 -3.27 10.67
C TRP A 112 1.99 -2.61 11.68
N LEU A 113 1.59 -1.52 12.34
CA LEU A 113 2.38 -0.89 13.40
C LEU A 113 2.37 -1.69 14.70
N ASP A 114 1.25 -2.36 14.96
CA ASP A 114 1.02 -3.15 16.17
C ASP A 114 1.58 -4.59 16.09
N SER A 115 2.05 -5.01 14.90
CA SER A 115 2.62 -6.34 14.61
C SER A 115 4.15 -6.35 14.59
#